data_AF-A0A1Z4RCQ0-F1
#
_entry.id   AF-A0A1Z4RCQ0-F1
#
_cell.length_a   1.000
_cell.length_b   1.000
_cell.length_c   1.000
_cell.angle_alpha   90.00
_cell.angle_beta   90.00
_cell.angle_gamma   90.00
#
_symmetry.space_group_name_H-M   'P 1'
#
loop_
_entity.id
_entity.type
_entity.pdbx_description
1 polymer ?
#
loop_
_entity_poly.entity_id
_entity_poly.type
_entity_poly.pdbx_seq_one_letter_code
_entity_poly.pdbx_strand_id
1 'polypeptide(L)'
;MTLFDEGYIKEWNTCDWFCVKVLNPLIKQQGRDCAVAVMQWCEAENLWRKRASVVSFVNIAKHGDKNFPSFTPMLLDTCGVVVRSSERFAQTGVGWCLRELGLSDRDLVIINWIEGNITHFSSEGLRYAIKKFPLDLQKQLKQYRQEKLKSQK
;
A
#
# COMPACT_ATOMS: atom_id res chain seq x y z
N MET A 1 -21.42 6.48 -10.67
CA MET A 1 -20.38 7.51 -10.51
C MET A 1 -19.96 7.51 -9.05
N THR A 2 -18.66 7.58 -8.73
CA THR A 2 -18.19 7.57 -7.32
C THR A 2 -17.82 8.98 -6.84
N LEU A 3 -17.73 9.18 -5.51
CA LEU A 3 -17.26 10.45 -4.92
C LEU A 3 -15.89 10.90 -5.45
N PHE A 4 -15.06 9.96 -5.90
CA PHE A 4 -13.77 10.23 -6.53
C PHE A 4 -13.93 10.77 -7.95
N ASP A 5 -14.84 10.17 -8.73
CA ASP A 5 -15.10 10.56 -10.13
C ASP A 5 -15.82 11.92 -10.21
N GLU A 6 -16.60 12.24 -9.18
CA GLU A 6 -17.30 13.52 -9.03
C GLU A 6 -16.39 14.66 -8.53
N GLY A 7 -15.13 14.35 -8.18
CA GLY A 7 -14.15 15.34 -7.76
C GLY A 7 -14.31 15.85 -6.32
N TYR A 8 -15.15 15.20 -5.50
CA TYR A 8 -15.27 15.52 -4.07
C TYR A 8 -14.01 15.12 -3.28
N ILE A 9 -13.29 14.09 -3.73
CA ILE A 9 -12.02 13.65 -3.16
C ILE A 9 -10.92 13.83 -4.21
N LYS A 10 -10.17 14.92 -4.11
CA LYS A 10 -9.18 15.34 -5.12
C LYS A 10 -7.80 15.68 -4.59
N GLU A 11 -7.55 15.46 -3.30
CA GLU A 11 -6.27 15.73 -2.66
C GLU A 11 -5.98 14.72 -1.52
N TRP A 12 -4.71 14.66 -1.11
CA TRP A 12 -4.19 13.60 -0.27
C TRP A 12 -4.76 13.60 1.16
N ASN A 13 -4.95 14.77 1.75
CA ASN A 13 -5.43 14.92 3.13
C ASN A 13 -6.89 14.46 3.25
N THR A 14 -7.77 14.92 2.36
CA THR A 14 -9.19 14.50 2.31
C THR A 14 -9.31 13.02 1.99
N CYS A 15 -8.51 12.52 1.04
CA CYS A 15 -8.46 11.09 0.73
C CYS A 15 -8.06 10.26 1.96
N ASP A 16 -7.00 10.65 2.65
CA ASP A 16 -6.48 9.92 3.82
C ASP A 16 -7.45 9.99 5.00
N TRP A 17 -8.09 11.15 5.24
CA TRP A 17 -9.15 11.29 6.25
C TRP A 17 -10.36 10.42 5.94
N PHE A 18 -10.80 10.39 4.68
CA PHE A 18 -11.88 9.50 4.25
C PHE A 18 -11.51 8.03 4.48
N CYS A 19 -10.29 7.63 4.13
CA CYS A 19 -9.79 6.28 4.37
C CYS A 19 -9.80 5.92 5.86
N VAL A 20 -9.27 6.79 6.70
CA VAL A 20 -9.07 6.52 8.14
C VAL A 20 -10.36 6.63 8.94
N LYS A 21 -11.24 7.59 8.63
CA LYS A 21 -12.44 7.88 9.42
C LYS A 21 -13.71 7.25 8.90
N VAL A 22 -13.78 6.92 7.60
CA VAL A 22 -14.99 6.37 6.99
C VAL A 22 -14.76 4.95 6.51
N LEU A 23 -13.80 4.75 5.59
CA LEU A 23 -13.60 3.43 4.97
C LEU A 23 -13.08 2.40 5.97
N ASN A 24 -12.12 2.74 6.83
CA ASN A 24 -11.57 1.79 7.79
C ASN A 24 -12.62 1.28 8.80
N PRO A 25 -13.44 2.14 9.46
CA PRO A 25 -14.53 1.66 10.29
C PRO A 25 -15.57 0.84 9.52
N LEU A 26 -15.91 1.27 8.30
CA LEU A 26 -16.86 0.53 7.45
C LEU A 26 -16.35 -0.87 7.13
N ILE A 27 -15.07 -1.01 6.76
CA ILE A 27 -14.43 -2.31 6.50
C ILE A 27 -14.46 -3.18 7.76
N LYS A 28 -14.18 -2.62 8.94
CA LYS A 28 -14.27 -3.37 10.20
C LYS A 28 -15.68 -3.85 10.50
N GLN A 29 -16.69 -3.05 10.18
CA GLN A 29 -18.09 -3.36 10.42
C GLN A 29 -18.64 -4.38 9.42
N GLN A 30 -18.32 -4.22 8.14
CA GLN A 30 -18.87 -5.01 7.03
C GLN A 30 -18.00 -6.23 6.67
N GLY A 31 -16.78 -6.30 7.20
CA GLY A 31 -15.89 -7.45 7.06
C GLY A 31 -15.28 -7.60 5.67
N ARG A 32 -15.04 -8.86 5.31
CA ARG A 32 -14.23 -9.25 4.14
C ARG A 32 -14.78 -8.73 2.81
N ASP A 33 -16.09 -8.81 2.58
CA ASP A 33 -16.66 -8.45 1.27
C ASP A 33 -16.48 -6.96 0.98
N CYS A 34 -16.65 -6.11 1.99
CA CYS A 34 -16.37 -4.68 1.89
C CYS A 34 -14.87 -4.43 1.66
N ALA A 35 -13.99 -5.13 2.37
CA ALA A 35 -12.55 -5.03 2.16
C ALA A 35 -12.16 -5.37 0.72
N VAL A 36 -12.67 -6.48 0.18
CA VAL A 36 -12.41 -6.91 -1.20
C VAL A 36 -12.89 -5.86 -2.20
N ALA A 37 -14.11 -5.33 -2.02
CA ALA A 37 -14.64 -4.29 -2.89
C ALA A 37 -13.80 -3.00 -2.88
N VAL A 38 -13.26 -2.61 -1.72
CA VAL A 38 -12.34 -1.46 -1.60
C VAL A 38 -10.97 -1.76 -2.20
N MET A 39 -10.43 -2.97 -2.03
CA MET A 39 -9.16 -3.39 -2.64
C MET A 39 -9.21 -3.35 -4.16
N GLN A 40 -10.34 -3.76 -4.77
CA GLN A 40 -10.55 -3.70 -6.24
C GLN A 40 -10.44 -2.28 -6.83
N TRP A 41 -10.50 -1.23 -6.00
CA TRP A 41 -10.26 0.13 -6.46
C TRP A 41 -8.82 0.40 -6.91
N CYS A 42 -7.88 -0.54 -6.70
CA CYS A 42 -6.53 -0.46 -7.22
C CYS A 42 -6.47 -0.36 -8.76
N GLU A 43 -7.46 -0.90 -9.45
CA GLU A 43 -7.59 -0.88 -10.91
C GLU A 43 -8.20 0.43 -11.46
N ALA A 44 -8.65 1.33 -10.59
CA ALA A 44 -9.26 2.58 -11.03
C ALA A 44 -8.23 3.49 -11.72
N GLU A 45 -8.67 4.23 -12.74
CA GLU A 45 -7.86 5.27 -13.38
C GLU A 45 -7.60 6.45 -12.41
N ASN A 46 -8.59 6.79 -11.59
CA ASN A 46 -8.51 7.88 -10.62
C ASN A 46 -7.46 7.60 -9.54
N LEU A 47 -6.49 8.52 -9.40
CA LEU A 47 -5.39 8.45 -8.43
C LEU A 47 -5.88 8.25 -6.98
N TRP A 48 -6.87 9.03 -6.54
CA TRP A 48 -7.31 9.03 -5.15
C TRP A 48 -8.09 7.77 -4.82
N ARG A 49 -8.88 7.26 -5.77
CA ARG A 49 -9.55 5.97 -5.65
C ARG A 49 -8.52 4.82 -5.56
N LYS A 50 -7.49 4.86 -6.41
CA LYS A 50 -6.36 3.93 -6.36
C LYS A 50 -5.61 4.00 -5.03
N ARG A 51 -5.32 5.20 -4.53
CA ARG A 51 -4.70 5.39 -3.21
C ARG A 51 -5.60 4.86 -2.08
N ALA A 52 -6.90 5.09 -2.15
CA ALA A 52 -7.85 4.62 -1.15
C ALA A 52 -7.90 3.09 -1.04
N SER A 53 -7.65 2.37 -2.15
CA SER A 53 -7.56 0.90 -2.15
C SER A 53 -6.47 0.32 -1.25
N VAL A 54 -5.45 1.11 -0.90
CA VAL A 54 -4.36 0.69 0.00
C VAL A 54 -4.39 1.43 1.33
N VAL A 55 -4.68 2.73 1.32
CA VAL A 55 -4.64 3.57 2.54
C VAL A 55 -5.78 3.24 3.51
N SER A 56 -6.92 2.75 3.03
CA SER A 56 -8.03 2.32 3.89
C SER A 56 -7.66 1.22 4.89
N PHE A 57 -6.57 0.50 4.62
CA PHE A 57 -6.13 -0.65 5.40
C PHE A 57 -5.00 -0.33 6.40
N VAL A 58 -4.39 0.86 6.36
CA VAL A 58 -3.17 1.18 7.15
C VAL A 58 -3.34 0.96 8.66
N ASN A 59 -4.52 1.26 9.21
CA ASN A 59 -4.78 1.12 10.65
C ASN A 59 -4.97 -0.33 11.10
N ILE A 60 -5.30 -1.22 10.17
CA ILE A 60 -5.54 -2.65 10.45
C ILE A 60 -4.45 -3.56 9.89
N ALA A 61 -3.58 -3.05 9.01
CA ALA A 61 -2.51 -3.80 8.37
C ALA A 61 -1.60 -4.52 9.37
N LYS A 62 -1.27 -3.89 10.50
CA LYS A 62 -0.50 -4.47 11.60
C LYS A 62 -1.06 -5.77 12.19
N HIS A 63 -2.35 -6.05 11.98
CA HIS A 63 -2.99 -7.28 12.45
C HIS A 63 -2.89 -8.43 11.44
N GLY A 64 -2.44 -8.20 10.20
CA GLY A 64 -2.30 -9.23 9.18
C GLY A 64 -3.59 -10.04 8.98
N ASP A 65 -3.49 -11.37 8.92
CA ASP A 65 -4.64 -12.25 8.72
C ASP A 65 -5.55 -12.39 9.96
N LYS A 66 -5.20 -11.76 11.09
CA LYS A 66 -6.14 -11.64 12.22
C LYS A 66 -7.35 -10.77 11.86
N ASN A 67 -7.25 -9.94 10.81
CA ASN A 67 -8.41 -9.21 10.28
C ASN A 67 -9.43 -10.17 9.64
N PHE A 68 -8.97 -11.04 8.74
CA PHE A 68 -9.72 -12.15 8.14
C PHE A 68 -8.78 -13.05 7.33
N PRO A 69 -9.18 -14.30 7.00
CA PRO A 69 -8.37 -15.21 6.20
C PRO A 69 -7.94 -14.59 4.86
N SER A 70 -6.66 -14.76 4.52
CA SER A 70 -6.05 -14.26 3.28
C SER A 70 -5.99 -12.73 3.15
N PHE A 71 -6.16 -11.97 4.25
CA PHE A 71 -6.04 -10.50 4.24
C PHE A 71 -4.70 -10.03 3.67
N THR A 72 -3.59 -10.56 4.17
CA THR A 72 -2.25 -10.12 3.75
C THR A 72 -1.94 -10.39 2.30
N PRO A 73 -2.13 -11.61 1.75
CA PRO A 73 -1.88 -11.82 0.32
C PRO A 73 -2.76 -10.91 -0.55
N MET A 74 -4.05 -10.73 -0.23
CA MET A 74 -4.92 -9.81 -0.99
C MET A 74 -4.44 -8.35 -0.92
N LEU A 75 -4.00 -7.89 0.25
CA LEU A 75 -3.46 -6.53 0.40
C LEU A 75 -2.12 -6.35 -0.34
N LEU A 76 -1.27 -7.38 -0.36
CA LEU A 76 -0.02 -7.37 -1.10
C LEU A 76 -0.26 -7.38 -2.62
N ASP A 77 -1.22 -8.14 -3.11
CA ASP A 77 -1.64 -8.12 -4.52
C ASP A 77 -2.14 -6.72 -4.90
N THR A 78 -2.99 -6.13 -4.06
CA THR A 78 -3.47 -4.75 -4.21
C THR A 78 -2.31 -3.76 -4.26
N CYS A 79 -1.35 -3.86 -3.33
CA CYS A 79 -0.13 -3.04 -3.34
C CYS A 79 0.69 -3.23 -4.63
N GLY A 80 0.72 -4.44 -5.19
CA GLY A 80 1.48 -4.79 -6.39
C GLY A 80 0.94 -4.16 -7.65
N VAL A 81 -0.37 -3.95 -7.71
CA VAL A 81 -1.01 -3.13 -8.76
C VAL A 81 -0.67 -1.66 -8.54
N VAL A 82 -0.88 -1.13 -7.33
CA VAL A 82 -0.76 0.30 -7.06
C VAL A 82 0.69 0.81 -7.17
N VAL A 83 1.69 0.00 -6.78
CA VAL A 83 3.11 0.41 -6.80
C VAL A 83 3.63 0.67 -8.22
N ARG A 84 3.00 0.07 -9.24
CA ARG A 84 3.33 0.28 -10.66
C ARG A 84 2.86 1.62 -11.21
N SER A 85 1.99 2.34 -10.47
CA SER A 85 1.56 3.68 -10.83
C SER A 85 2.75 4.65 -10.90
N SER A 86 2.78 5.51 -11.92
CA SER A 86 3.73 6.62 -12.02
C SER A 86 3.46 7.73 -10.99
N GLU A 87 2.27 7.73 -10.38
CA GLU A 87 1.84 8.77 -9.46
C GLU A 87 2.49 8.64 -8.09
N ARG A 88 3.19 9.70 -7.67
CA ARG A 88 3.89 9.79 -6.38
C ARG A 88 2.98 9.44 -5.18
N PHE A 89 1.74 9.96 -5.17
CA PHE A 89 0.80 9.72 -4.07
C PHE A 89 0.25 8.29 -4.04
N ALA A 90 0.18 7.59 -5.17
CA ALA A 90 -0.16 6.17 -5.16
C ALA A 90 0.94 5.36 -4.46
N GLN A 91 2.20 5.59 -4.86
CA GLN A 91 3.35 4.84 -4.34
C GLN A 91 3.64 5.11 -2.87
N THR A 92 3.49 6.34 -2.39
CA THR A 92 3.65 6.64 -0.97
C THR A 92 2.53 6.03 -0.12
N GLY A 93 1.33 5.83 -0.70
CA GLY A 93 0.24 5.08 -0.08
C GLY A 93 0.62 3.61 0.15
N VAL A 94 1.19 2.96 -0.88
CA VAL A 94 1.75 1.60 -0.77
C VAL A 94 2.84 1.54 0.30
N GLY A 95 3.79 2.48 0.27
CA GLY A 95 4.87 2.53 1.26
C GLY A 95 4.35 2.65 2.69
N TRP A 96 3.33 3.48 2.94
CA TRP A 96 2.70 3.54 4.26
C TRP A 96 2.03 2.21 4.63
N CYS A 97 1.27 1.62 3.71
CA CYS A 97 0.58 0.35 3.96
C CYS A 97 1.55 -0.77 4.33
N LEU A 98 2.62 -0.96 3.56
CA LEU A 98 3.66 -1.96 3.82
C LEU A 98 4.39 -1.72 5.14
N ARG A 99 4.64 -0.45 5.49
CA ARG A 99 5.26 -0.09 6.77
C ARG A 99 4.42 -0.53 7.97
N GLU A 100 3.09 -0.39 7.88
CA GLU A 100 2.20 -0.83 8.96
C GLU A 100 1.97 -2.35 8.93
N LEU A 101 1.93 -2.95 7.75
CA LEU A 101 1.89 -4.41 7.58
C LEU A 101 3.15 -5.07 8.18
N GLY A 102 4.31 -4.41 8.09
CA GLY A 102 5.58 -4.83 8.68
C GLY A 102 5.60 -4.82 10.21
N LEU A 103 4.56 -4.30 10.85
CA LEU A 103 4.39 -4.48 12.30
C LEU A 103 3.65 -5.77 12.68
N SER A 104 3.25 -6.58 11.69
CA SER A 104 2.79 -7.94 11.94
C SER A 104 3.99 -8.91 12.01
N ASP A 105 3.78 -10.14 12.51
CA ASP A 105 4.82 -11.20 12.59
C ASP A 105 5.23 -11.75 11.20
N ARG A 106 5.47 -10.87 10.21
CA ARG A 106 5.60 -11.17 8.78
C ARG A 106 6.68 -10.37 8.06
N ASP A 107 7.69 -9.90 8.78
CA ASP A 107 8.78 -9.11 8.19
C ASP A 107 9.40 -9.79 6.97
N LEU A 108 9.69 -11.10 7.03
CA LEU A 108 10.26 -11.85 5.90
C LEU A 108 9.36 -11.85 4.66
N VAL A 109 8.04 -12.00 4.82
CA VAL A 109 7.09 -11.97 3.69
C VAL A 109 7.12 -10.61 3.01
N ILE A 110 7.20 -9.54 3.80
CA ILE A 110 7.18 -8.16 3.29
C ILE A 110 8.51 -7.80 2.65
N ILE A 111 9.64 -8.23 3.23
CA ILE A 111 10.97 -8.03 2.65
C ILE A 111 11.03 -8.73 1.28
N ASN A 112 10.67 -10.02 1.21
CA ASN A 112 10.67 -10.78 -0.04
C ASN A 112 9.76 -10.12 -1.10
N TRP A 113 8.59 -9.63 -0.67
CA TRP A 113 7.67 -8.93 -1.56
C TRP A 113 8.25 -7.61 -2.08
N ILE A 114 8.90 -6.83 -1.21
CA ILE A 114 9.57 -5.57 -1.58
C ILE A 114 10.69 -5.85 -2.58
N GLU A 115 11.51 -6.87 -2.34
CA GLU A 115 12.60 -7.26 -3.24
C GLU A 115 12.07 -7.68 -4.62
N GLY A 116 10.97 -8.44 -4.67
CA GLY A 116 10.33 -8.84 -5.92
C GLY A 116 9.74 -7.68 -6.73
N ASN A 117 9.37 -6.57 -6.08
CA ASN A 117 8.78 -5.39 -6.71
C ASN A 117 9.73 -4.17 -6.71
N ILE A 118 11.01 -4.37 -6.37
CA ILE A 118 11.92 -3.29 -5.99
C ILE A 118 12.11 -2.21 -7.07
N THR A 119 12.02 -2.60 -8.35
CA THR A 119 12.20 -1.73 -9.51
C THR A 119 10.97 -0.87 -9.81
N HIS A 120 9.79 -1.25 -9.31
CA HIS A 120 8.55 -0.48 -9.47
C HIS A 120 8.44 0.68 -8.46
N PHE A 121 9.12 0.57 -7.31
CA PHE A 121 9.14 1.66 -6.35
C PHE A 121 9.90 2.88 -6.86
N SER A 122 9.38 4.07 -6.57
CA SER A 122 10.15 5.31 -6.48
C SER A 122 11.03 5.30 -5.23
N SER A 123 12.06 6.15 -5.23
CA SER A 123 12.94 6.35 -4.08
C SER A 123 12.16 6.75 -2.82
N GLU A 124 11.10 7.54 -2.98
CA GLU A 124 10.26 7.96 -1.86
C GLU A 124 9.33 6.85 -1.38
N GLY A 125 8.64 6.15 -2.29
CA GLY A 125 7.78 5.02 -1.93
C GLY A 125 8.54 3.94 -1.16
N LEU A 126 9.73 3.57 -1.62
CA LEU A 126 10.58 2.60 -0.94
C LEU A 126 11.01 3.11 0.45
N ARG A 127 11.42 4.37 0.56
CA ARG A 127 11.81 4.98 1.85
C ARG A 127 10.69 4.92 2.88
N TYR A 128 9.44 5.11 2.45
CA TYR A 128 8.27 4.98 3.33
C TYR A 128 8.05 3.54 3.79
N ALA A 129 8.12 2.58 2.85
CA ALA A 129 7.92 1.15 3.12
C ALA A 129 8.89 0.63 4.20
N ILE A 130 10.18 0.93 4.06
CA ILE A 130 11.23 0.39 4.92
C ILE A 130 11.53 1.25 6.15
N LYS A 131 10.74 2.31 6.42
CA LYS A 131 11.05 3.32 7.46
C LYS A 131 11.25 2.71 8.86
N LYS A 132 10.55 1.63 9.18
CA LYS A 132 10.60 0.95 10.49
C LYS A 132 11.59 -0.23 10.53
N PHE A 133 12.25 -0.57 9.41
CA PHE A 133 13.23 -1.64 9.37
C PHE A 133 14.56 -1.23 10.01
N PRO A 134 15.39 -2.19 10.47
CA PRO A 134 16.76 -1.91 10.89
C PRO A 134 17.54 -1.12 9.84
N LEU A 135 18.41 -0.21 10.27
CA LEU A 135 19.13 0.71 9.38
C LEU A 135 19.98 -0.02 8.32
N ASP A 136 20.56 -1.16 8.67
CA ASP A 136 21.39 -1.93 7.74
C ASP A 136 20.55 -2.55 6.62
N LEU A 137 19.38 -3.11 6.97
CA LEU A 137 18.43 -3.62 5.98
C LEU A 137 17.90 -2.49 5.07
N GLN A 138 17.65 -1.31 5.63
CA GLN A 138 17.26 -0.15 4.80
C GLN A 138 18.33 0.22 3.77
N LYS A 139 19.62 0.17 4.14
CA LYS A 139 20.74 0.44 3.24
C LYS A 139 20.84 -0.65 2.16
N GLN A 140 20.75 -1.91 2.56
CA GLN A 140 20.78 -3.06 1.64
C GLN A 140 19.69 -2.96 0.58
N LEU A 141 18.42 -2.74 0.96
CA LEU A 141 17.31 -2.63 0.01
C LEU A 141 17.46 -1.45 -0.95
N LYS A 142 18.01 -0.32 -0.48
CA LYS A 142 18.29 0.85 -1.33
C LYS A 142 19.39 0.57 -2.34
N GLN A 143 20.47 -0.10 -1.94
CA GLN A 143 21.56 -0.52 -2.83
C GLN A 143 21.06 -1.53 -3.87
N TYR A 144 20.34 -2.55 -3.41
CA TYR A 144 19.72 -3.56 -4.27
C TYR A 144 18.83 -2.93 -5.34
N ARG A 145 18.01 -1.93 -4.99
CA ARG A 145 17.22 -1.17 -5.97
C ARG A 145 18.09 -0.50 -7.03
N GLN A 146 19.18 0.16 -6.62
CA GLN A 146 20.08 0.85 -7.56
C GLN A 146 20.75 -0.12 -8.53
N GLU A 147 21.18 -1.28 -8.04
CA GLU A 147 21.77 -2.34 -8.86
C GLU A 147 20.76 -2.87 -9.89
N LYS A 148 19.54 -3.21 -9.46
CA LYS A 148 18.49 -3.71 -10.36
C LYS A 148 18.07 -2.70 -11.42
N LEU A 149 17.97 -1.41 -11.06
CA LEU A 149 17.67 -0.36 -12.04
C LEU A 149 18.79 -0.14 -13.06
N LYS A 150 20.04 -0.45 -12.72
CA LYS A 150 21.17 -0.41 -13.67
C LYS A 150 21.14 -1.61 -14.61
N SER A 151 20.82 -2.81 -14.12
CA SER A 151 20.76 -4.03 -14.93
C SER A 151 19.59 -4.08 -15.92
N GLN A 152 18.59 -3.19 -15.78
CA GLN A 152 17.45 -3.07 -16.69
C GLN A 152 17.66 -2.06 -17.82
N LYS A 153 18.79 -1.33 -17.82
CA LYS A 153 19.18 -0.39 -18.86
C LYS A 153 20.23 -1.01 -19.76
#